data_AF-A0A6B3F383-F1
#
_entry.id   AF-A0A6B3F383-F1
#
_cell.length_a   1.000
_cell.length_b   1.000
_cell.length_c   1.000
_cell.angle_alpha   90.00
_cell.angle_beta   90.00
_cell.angle_gamma   90.00
#
_symmetry.space_group_name_H-M   'P 1'
#
loop_
_entity.id
_entity.type
_entity.pdbx_description
1 polymer ?
#
loop_
_entity_poly.entity_id
_entity_poly.type
_entity_poly.pdbx_seq_one_letter_code
_entity_poly.pdbx_strand_id
1 'polypeptide(L)'
;PMEESFGINNVALVDGQPLTLGLKEMLEVYLDHRFSVVRRRSEFRRAKRMDRLHLVEGLLVALVDIDEVIRLIRSSENSADAKRRLIEHFSLSETQTQYILDTPLRRLTKFDRMELESERDRLKAEIEELTAILES
;
A
#
# COMPACT_ATOMS: atom_id res chain seq x y z
N PRO A 1 18.01 45.41 -30.22
CA PRO A 1 19.04 45.77 -29.22
C PRO A 1 20.19 44.73 -29.24
N MET A 2 21.46 45.16 -29.23
CA MET A 2 22.62 44.22 -29.19
C MET A 2 23.01 43.82 -27.75
N GLU A 3 22.52 44.53 -26.74
CA GLU A 3 22.66 44.21 -25.31
C GLU A 3 21.41 44.71 -24.58
N GLU A 4 20.95 43.96 -23.57
CA GLU A 4 19.79 44.30 -22.73
C GLU A 4 20.04 43.82 -21.29
N SER A 5 19.63 44.63 -20.31
CA SER A 5 19.77 44.32 -18.88
C SER A 5 18.46 43.77 -18.32
N PHE A 6 18.53 42.72 -17.52
CA PHE A 6 17.38 42.14 -16.83
C PHE A 6 17.54 42.33 -15.31
N GLY A 7 16.69 43.18 -14.72
CA GLY A 7 16.60 43.35 -13.27
C GLY A 7 15.83 42.18 -12.64
N ILE A 8 16.52 41.37 -11.84
CA ILE A 8 15.91 40.22 -11.16
C ILE A 8 15.24 40.68 -9.86
N ASN A 9 13.95 40.37 -9.70
CA ASN A 9 13.23 40.43 -8.44
C ASN A 9 12.50 39.10 -8.21
N ASN A 10 13.12 38.20 -7.46
CA ASN A 10 12.62 36.85 -7.21
C ASN A 10 11.57 36.85 -6.11
N VAL A 11 10.33 37.18 -6.45
CA VAL A 11 9.19 37.07 -5.51
C VAL A 11 8.44 35.77 -5.77
N ALA A 12 8.27 34.96 -4.72
CA ALA A 12 7.52 33.71 -4.78
C ALA A 12 6.60 33.56 -3.56
N LEU A 13 5.59 32.69 -3.67
CA LEU A 13 4.76 32.31 -2.53
C LEU A 13 5.44 31.18 -1.76
N VAL A 14 5.72 31.41 -0.48
CA VAL A 14 6.16 30.39 0.47
C VAL A 14 5.08 30.32 1.54
N ASP A 15 4.48 29.14 1.72
CA ASP A 15 3.35 28.91 2.64
C ASP A 15 2.20 29.92 2.49
N GLY A 16 1.92 30.30 1.23
CA GLY A 16 0.85 31.23 0.87
C GLY A 16 1.20 32.71 1.07
N GLN A 17 2.42 33.04 1.51
CA GLN A 17 2.87 34.42 1.69
C GLN A 17 3.90 34.83 0.63
N PRO A 18 3.81 36.04 0.06
CA PRO A 18 4.78 36.53 -0.92
C PRO A 18 6.09 36.92 -0.22
N LEU A 19 7.19 36.28 -0.61
CA LEU A 19 8.54 36.56 -0.12
C LEU A 19 9.47 36.84 -1.29
N THR A 20 10.39 37.79 -1.12
CA THR A 20 11.53 37.96 -2.02
C THR A 20 12.65 37.04 -1.56
N LEU A 21 13.13 36.16 -2.44
CA LEU A 21 14.07 35.10 -2.11
C LEU A 21 15.39 35.23 -2.88
N GLY A 22 16.50 34.93 -2.22
CA GLY A 22 17.77 34.64 -2.86
C GLY A 22 17.79 33.25 -3.51
N LEU A 23 18.80 32.98 -4.33
CA LEU A 23 18.93 31.69 -5.03
C LEU A 23 18.96 30.49 -4.06
N LYS A 24 19.70 30.61 -2.94
CA LYS A 24 19.80 29.54 -1.94
C LYS A 24 18.43 29.22 -1.34
N GLU A 25 17.69 30.23 -0.92
CA GLU A 25 16.37 30.06 -0.29
C GLU A 25 15.37 29.42 -1.27
N MET A 26 15.40 29.83 -2.55
CA MET A 26 14.60 29.18 -3.59
C MET A 26 14.91 27.69 -3.74
N LEU A 27 16.20 27.32 -3.69
CA LEU A 27 16.62 25.92 -3.78
C LEU A 27 16.22 25.14 -2.54
N GLU A 28 16.31 25.72 -1.34
CA GLU A 28 15.88 25.10 -0.08
C GLU A 28 14.37 24.81 -0.11
N VAL A 29 13.54 25.80 -0.46
CA VAL A 29 12.07 25.63 -0.59
C VAL A 29 11.74 24.53 -1.61
N TYR A 30 12.47 24.49 -2.74
CA TYR A 30 12.29 23.43 -3.74
C TYR A 30 12.67 22.05 -3.19
N LEU A 31 13.81 21.93 -2.50
CA LEU A 31 14.27 20.66 -1.92
C LEU A 31 13.32 20.16 -0.83
N ASP A 32 12.86 21.04 0.06
CA ASP A 32 11.89 20.71 1.10
C ASP A 32 10.59 20.17 0.50
N HIS A 33 10.09 20.83 -0.55
CA HIS A 33 8.94 20.34 -1.30
C HIS A 33 9.21 18.95 -1.90
N ARG A 34 10.39 18.74 -2.49
CA ARG A 34 10.76 17.45 -3.08
C ARG A 34 10.85 16.35 -2.03
N PHE A 35 11.43 16.60 -0.86
CA PHE A 35 11.45 15.65 0.25
C PHE A 35 10.04 15.28 0.71
N SER A 36 9.17 16.29 0.88
CA SER A 36 7.77 16.08 1.24
C SER A 36 7.01 15.22 0.22
N VAL A 37 7.19 15.52 -1.09
CA VAL A 37 6.58 14.75 -2.17
C VAL A 37 7.07 13.30 -2.18
N VAL A 38 8.38 13.08 -2.02
CA VAL A 38 8.97 11.74 -2.01
C VAL A 38 8.48 10.95 -0.80
N ARG A 39 8.49 11.55 0.40
CA ARG A 39 7.99 10.93 1.63
C ARG A 39 6.53 10.52 1.49
N ARG A 40 5.64 11.44 1.12
CA ARG A 40 4.19 11.15 0.92
C ARG A 40 3.96 10.04 -0.11
N ARG A 41 4.72 10.04 -1.20
CA ARG A 41 4.64 9.00 -2.23
C ARG A 41 5.08 7.64 -1.67
N SER A 42 6.16 7.60 -0.89
CA SER A 42 6.67 6.37 -0.29
C SER A 42 5.71 5.83 0.78
N GLU A 43 5.15 6.68 1.63
CA GLU A 43 4.11 6.33 2.62
C GLU A 43 2.88 5.72 1.93
N PHE A 44 2.36 6.39 0.90
CA PHE A 44 1.22 5.91 0.13
C PHE A 44 1.49 4.53 -0.50
N ARG A 45 2.68 4.36 -1.10
CA ARG A 45 3.08 3.08 -1.70
C ARG A 45 3.19 1.99 -0.64
N ARG A 46 3.81 2.28 0.50
CA ARG A 46 4.00 1.32 1.61
C ARG A 46 2.65 0.86 2.14
N ALA A 47 1.74 1.79 2.44
CA ALA A 47 0.37 1.47 2.88
C ALA A 47 -0.33 0.56 1.87
N LYS A 48 -0.30 0.89 0.58
CA LYS A 48 -0.90 0.06 -0.47
C LYS A 48 -0.30 -1.35 -0.56
N ARG A 49 1.02 -1.50 -0.34
CA ARG A 49 1.66 -2.83 -0.29
C ARG A 49 1.27 -3.60 0.96
N MET A 50 1.18 -2.93 2.12
CA MET A 50 0.72 -3.55 3.36
C MET A 50 -0.72 -4.05 3.25
N ASP A 51 -1.63 -3.24 2.71
CA ASP A 51 -3.02 -3.64 2.46
C ASP A 51 -3.09 -4.87 1.55
N ARG A 52 -2.28 -4.90 0.49
CA ARG A 52 -2.21 -6.04 -0.41
C ARG A 52 -1.62 -7.28 0.26
N LEU A 53 -0.54 -7.12 1.02
CA LEU A 53 0.12 -8.20 1.75
C LEU A 53 -0.85 -8.84 2.74
N HIS A 54 -1.61 -8.03 3.47
CA HIS A 54 -2.63 -8.48 4.42
C HIS A 54 -3.66 -9.41 3.76
N LEU A 55 -4.16 -9.05 2.57
CA LEU A 55 -5.08 -9.90 1.81
C LEU A 55 -4.42 -11.21 1.33
N VAL A 56 -3.18 -11.13 0.83
CA VAL A 56 -2.43 -12.31 0.36
C VAL A 56 -2.16 -13.27 1.52
N GLU A 57 -1.78 -12.78 2.70
CA GLU A 57 -1.57 -13.61 3.89
C GLU A 57 -2.86 -14.30 4.34
N GLY A 58 -4.01 -13.60 4.27
CA GLY A 58 -5.32 -14.21 4.55
C GLY A 58 -5.66 -15.35 3.58
N LEU A 59 -5.43 -15.16 2.28
CA LEU A 59 -5.62 -16.22 1.28
C LEU A 59 -4.69 -17.41 1.51
N LEU A 60 -3.43 -17.17 1.85
CA LEU A 60 -2.47 -18.24 2.13
C LEU A 60 -2.90 -19.07 3.35
N VAL A 61 -3.39 -18.43 4.42
CA VAL A 61 -3.97 -19.13 5.57
C VAL A 61 -5.17 -19.98 5.14
N ALA A 62 -6.09 -19.42 4.36
CA ALA A 62 -7.25 -20.15 3.86
C ALA A 62 -6.88 -21.33 2.95
N LEU A 63 -5.81 -21.22 2.17
CA LEU A 63 -5.34 -22.29 1.27
C LEU A 63 -4.59 -23.42 2.00
N VAL A 64 -4.09 -23.19 3.21
CA VAL A 64 -3.46 -24.25 4.02
C VAL A 64 -4.49 -25.29 4.43
N ASP A 65 -5.72 -24.88 4.75
CA ASP A 65 -6.83 -25.78 5.09
C ASP A 65 -8.11 -25.38 4.35
N ILE A 66 -8.06 -25.51 3.02
CA ILE A 66 -9.17 -25.11 2.15
C ILE A 66 -10.42 -25.98 2.34
N ASP A 67 -10.24 -27.23 2.78
CA ASP A 67 -11.36 -28.16 3.02
C ASP A 67 -12.17 -27.72 4.25
N GLU A 68 -11.52 -27.27 5.33
CA GLU A 68 -12.18 -26.65 6.48
C GLU A 68 -12.89 -25.35 6.08
N VAL A 69 -12.24 -24.47 5.31
CA VAL A 69 -12.85 -23.24 4.82
C VAL A 69 -14.13 -23.53 4.05
N ILE A 70 -14.09 -24.46 3.08
CA ILE A 70 -15.26 -24.83 2.27
C ILE A 70 -16.35 -25.45 3.15
N ARG A 71 -15.99 -26.30 4.12
CA ARG A 71 -16.95 -26.92 5.04
C ARG A 71 -17.64 -25.87 5.93
N LEU A 72 -16.92 -24.91 6.46
CA LEU A 72 -17.50 -23.81 7.24
C LEU A 72 -18.45 -22.96 6.38
N ILE A 73 -18.05 -22.61 5.16
CA ILE A 73 -18.90 -21.84 4.24
C ILE A 73 -20.18 -22.62 3.91
N ARG A 74 -20.07 -23.91 3.56
CA ARG A 74 -21.23 -24.74 3.18
C ARG A 74 -22.18 -25.07 4.33
N SER A 75 -21.69 -25.05 5.57
CA SER A 75 -22.50 -25.32 6.78
C SER A 75 -23.06 -24.04 7.44
N SER A 76 -22.79 -22.88 6.86
CA SER A 76 -23.31 -21.60 7.34
C SER A 76 -24.67 -21.29 6.72
N GLU A 77 -25.57 -20.68 7.49
CA GLU A 77 -26.93 -20.38 7.03
C GLU A 77 -26.97 -19.22 6.02
N ASN A 78 -26.02 -18.30 6.12
CA ASN A 78 -25.89 -17.13 5.26
C ASN A 78 -24.44 -16.60 5.24
N SER A 79 -24.17 -15.64 4.36
CA SER A 79 -22.82 -15.07 4.19
C SER A 79 -22.30 -14.37 5.45
N ALA A 80 -23.17 -13.76 6.26
CA ALA A 80 -22.76 -13.09 7.49
C ALA A 80 -22.33 -14.11 8.57
N ASP A 81 -23.02 -15.25 8.66
CA ASP A 81 -22.64 -16.37 9.52
C ASP A 81 -21.30 -16.98 9.08
N ALA A 82 -21.13 -17.24 7.77
CA ALA A 82 -19.86 -17.73 7.23
C ALA A 82 -18.69 -16.77 7.55
N LYS A 83 -18.91 -15.47 7.39
CA LYS A 83 -17.91 -14.43 7.69
C LYS A 83 -17.47 -14.48 9.15
N ARG A 84 -18.43 -14.49 10.09
CA ARG A 84 -18.14 -14.57 11.53
C ARG A 84 -17.36 -15.83 11.88
N ARG A 85 -17.80 -16.99 11.39
CA ARG A 85 -17.14 -18.28 11.65
C ARG A 85 -15.72 -18.33 11.12
N LEU A 86 -15.48 -17.80 9.91
CA LEU A 86 -14.13 -17.73 9.33
C LEU A 86 -13.19 -16.80 10.11
N ILE A 87 -13.69 -15.66 10.59
CA ILE A 87 -12.95 -14.73 11.45
C ILE A 87 -12.53 -15.44 12.74
N GLU A 88 -13.48 -16.09 13.42
CA GLU A 88 -13.25 -16.77 14.70
C GLU A 88 -12.32 -17.98 14.56
N HIS A 89 -12.54 -18.83 13.55
CA HIS A 89 -11.79 -20.07 13.39
C HIS A 89 -10.36 -19.87 12.88
N PHE A 90 -10.16 -18.95 11.95
CA PHE A 90 -8.86 -18.72 11.32
C PHE A 90 -8.15 -17.44 11.82
N SER A 91 -8.71 -16.75 12.81
CA SER A 91 -8.20 -15.46 13.33
C SER A 91 -7.97 -14.42 12.21
N LEU A 92 -8.86 -14.41 11.22
CA LEU A 92 -8.77 -13.53 10.07
C LEU A 92 -9.44 -12.18 10.36
N SER A 93 -8.91 -11.11 9.75
CA SER A 93 -9.60 -9.82 9.77
C SER A 93 -10.86 -9.82 8.90
N GLU A 94 -11.74 -8.86 9.15
CA GLU A 94 -12.96 -8.68 8.37
C GLU A 94 -12.69 -8.52 6.86
N THR A 95 -11.65 -7.76 6.49
CA THR A 95 -11.26 -7.52 5.11
C THR A 95 -10.71 -8.78 4.43
N GLN A 96 -9.88 -9.56 5.14
CA GLN A 96 -9.37 -10.84 4.61
C GLN A 96 -10.51 -11.82 4.37
N THR A 97 -11.42 -11.97 5.33
CA THR A 97 -12.55 -12.89 5.21
C THR A 97 -13.46 -12.51 4.06
N GLN A 98 -13.78 -11.22 3.92
CA GLN A 98 -14.55 -10.74 2.76
C GLN A 98 -13.85 -11.10 1.45
N TYR A 99 -12.54 -10.85 1.36
CA TYR A 99 -11.75 -11.16 0.18
C TYR A 99 -11.69 -12.66 -0.14
N ILE A 100 -11.62 -13.52 0.86
CA ILE A 100 -11.68 -14.98 0.70
C ILE A 100 -13.04 -15.39 0.13
N LEU A 101 -14.15 -14.87 0.67
CA LEU A 101 -15.50 -15.17 0.18
C LEU A 101 -15.73 -14.71 -1.27
N ASP A 102 -15.09 -13.61 -1.67
CA ASP A 102 -15.16 -13.07 -3.04
C ASP A 102 -14.21 -13.80 -4.02
N THR A 103 -13.35 -14.71 -3.53
CA THR A 103 -12.35 -15.39 -4.34
C THR A 103 -12.98 -16.53 -5.15
N PRO A 104 -12.83 -16.56 -6.49
CA PRO A 104 -13.34 -17.65 -7.31
C PRO A 104 -12.63 -18.98 -7.04
N LEU A 105 -13.38 -20.09 -6.99
CA LEU A 105 -12.84 -21.44 -6.76
C LEU A 105 -11.72 -21.86 -7.72
N ARG A 106 -11.68 -21.28 -8.94
CA ARG A 106 -10.60 -21.52 -9.91
C ARG A 106 -9.22 -21.07 -9.43
N ARG A 107 -9.13 -20.21 -8.39
CA ARG A 107 -7.87 -19.69 -7.84
C ARG A 107 -7.33 -20.51 -6.67
N LEU A 108 -7.78 -21.77 -6.52
CA LEU A 108 -7.42 -22.65 -5.41
C LEU A 108 -6.43 -23.75 -5.83
N THR A 109 -5.77 -23.60 -6.98
CA THR A 109 -4.82 -24.60 -7.45
C THR A 109 -3.47 -24.48 -6.72
N LYS A 110 -2.66 -25.55 -6.78
CA LYS A 110 -1.28 -25.50 -6.29
C LYS A 110 -0.46 -24.38 -6.96
N PHE A 111 -0.76 -24.08 -8.23
CA PHE A 111 -0.11 -22.99 -8.96
C PHE A 111 -0.47 -21.63 -8.37
N ASP A 112 -1.75 -21.37 -8.09
CA ASP A 112 -2.19 -20.13 -7.45
C ASP A 112 -1.52 -19.91 -6.08
N ARG A 113 -1.34 -20.99 -5.30
CA ARG A 113 -0.62 -20.91 -4.03
C ARG A 113 0.83 -20.45 -4.21
N MET A 114 1.55 -21.02 -5.18
CA MET A 114 2.94 -20.62 -5.46
C MET A 114 3.02 -19.16 -5.94
N GLU A 115 2.07 -18.70 -6.74
CA GLU A 115 1.98 -17.30 -7.15
C GLU A 115 1.74 -16.38 -5.95
N LEU A 116 0.85 -16.76 -5.02
CA LEU A 116 0.58 -15.98 -3.80
C LEU A 116 1.78 -15.96 -2.84
N GLU A 117 2.50 -17.07 -2.68
CA GLU A 117 3.74 -17.11 -1.88
C GLU A 117 4.80 -16.19 -2.50
N SER A 118 4.97 -16.23 -3.83
CA SER A 118 5.89 -15.35 -4.55
C SER A 118 5.47 -13.88 -4.45
N GLU A 119 4.16 -13.60 -4.52
CA GLU A 119 3.61 -12.25 -4.36
C GLU A 119 3.87 -11.73 -2.94
N ARG A 120 3.61 -12.54 -1.91
CA ARG A 120 3.88 -12.22 -0.50
C ARG A 120 5.34 -11.82 -0.30
N ASP A 121 6.28 -12.62 -0.81
CA ASP A 121 7.71 -12.41 -0.57
C ASP A 121 8.20 -11.14 -1.25
N ARG A 122 7.73 -10.88 -2.49
CA ARG A 122 7.96 -9.60 -3.18
C ARG A 122 7.38 -8.41 -2.42
N LEU A 123 6.14 -8.52 -1.93
CA LEU A 123 5.50 -7.44 -1.17
C LEU A 123 6.27 -7.14 0.12
N LYS A 124 6.76 -8.16 0.82
CA LYS A 124 7.60 -7.98 2.02
C LYS A 124 8.89 -7.23 1.69
N ALA A 125 9.59 -7.62 0.62
CA ALA A 125 10.79 -6.94 0.17
C ALA A 125 10.55 -5.47 -0.20
N GLU A 126 9.47 -5.18 -0.94
CA GLU A 126 9.10 -3.81 -1.29
C GLU A 126 8.70 -2.96 -0.08
N ILE A 127 8.02 -3.55 0.90
CA ILE A 127 7.67 -2.85 2.15
C ILE A 127 8.94 -2.53 2.94
N GLU A 128 9.90 -3.45 3.01
CA GLU A 128 11.18 -3.24 3.67
C GLU A 128 11.97 -2.11 3.01
N GLU A 129 12.10 -2.14 1.67
CA GLU A 129 12.74 -1.07 0.90
C GLU A 129 12.08 0.30 1.13
N LEU A 130 10.75 0.36 1.08
CA LEU A 130 10.00 1.59 1.32
C LEU A 130 10.12 2.07 2.78
N THR A 131 10.23 1.15 3.74
CA THR A 131 10.44 1.49 5.16
C THR A 131 11.82 2.10 5.35
N ALA A 132 12.86 1.51 4.75
CA ALA A 132 14.21 2.06 4.79
C ALA A 132 14.30 3.49 4.20
N ILE A 133 13.58 3.76 3.10
CA ILE A 133 13.50 5.11 2.50
C ILE A 133 12.80 6.13 3.42
N LEU A 134 11.86 5.69 4.26
CA LEU A 134 11.11 6.57 5.16
C LEU A 134 11.84 6.83 6.48
N GLU A 135 12.71 5.91 6.89
CA GLU A 135 13.52 6.00 8.10
C GLU A 135 14.88 6.70 7.89
N SER A 136 15.31 6.86 6.63
CA SER A 136 16.50 7.63 6.23
C SER A 136 16.24 9.14 6.20
#